data_AF-A0A951X848-F1
#
_entry.id   AF-A0A951X848-F1
#
_cell.length_a   1.000
_cell.length_b   1.000
_cell.length_c   1.000
_cell.angle_alpha   90.00
_cell.angle_beta   90.00
_cell.angle_gamma   90.00
#
_symmetry.space_group_name_H-M   'P 1'
#
loop_
_entity.id
_entity.type
_entity.pdbx_description
1 polymer ?
#
loop_
_entity_poly.entity_id
_entity_poly.type
_entity_poly.pdbx_seq_one_letter_code
_entity_poly.pdbx_strand_id
1 'polypeptide(L)'
;MKTMISSPHLRSVALVYIAAYFFSCHPQTELSQGLAGYWPLSGDISDKSGNDLQTIMHGSVQLNVADANSQSNSAASFDGRSAWLEVPANPKLQLGTGDFSVAGWIHTEEALDDVPGDIISQYDPSSRKGFHLSLKTNDVTTNPANTRQLDFGIDDNLSSTWEEYGRPGNALLAFGLVNYKGELYAATCEAGATERGHVYRYTGDRKWVDCGFLDSSNSVISFAVLNGELYAGTGHYRVGGSSLPESENIKPGGRVFRYVAPDKWEDCGQLPEVDCIGGMVVYNGKLYATSMKPPASFYRYEGGKEWVDCGVPDGKRVVNMAVYDGYLYATSWDWGHVYRYDGNTWTDCGQVGEEKVNTQTYAFAVYRGNLYVATWASGRVYRFDGIKQWTDIGRLGEELEVMGMLVHNGRLIAGTLPLGEVYSYEGDTTWLMMDQLDKTPDVKYRRVWTMAEYDGKVFCSTLPSGKIYGYEAGKSVMSPDEISAGWQHVAAIKTADRLRLFVNGKIVSETKIPDSVKMNLNNGLPLQIGFGPNDYFNGRLRELRLYNRALNEREIRALSTK
;
A
#
# COMPACT_ATOMS: atom_id res chain seq x y z
N MET A 1 -38.20 80.33 46.37
CA MET A 1 -37.34 81.04 47.36
C MET A 1 -35.99 80.34 47.34
N LYS A 2 -34.87 81.04 47.01
CA LYS A 2 -33.47 80.53 47.01
C LYS A 2 -33.15 79.40 45.99
N THR A 3 -32.05 79.37 45.21
CA THR A 3 -31.02 80.38 44.85
C THR A 3 -30.38 80.01 43.48
N MET A 4 -29.65 80.93 42.83
CA MET A 4 -28.90 80.76 41.57
C MET A 4 -27.57 79.98 41.68
N ILE A 5 -26.88 79.88 40.52
CA ILE A 5 -25.46 79.48 40.23
C ILE A 5 -25.36 78.02 39.75
N SER A 6 -24.79 77.66 38.57
CA SER A 6 -24.16 78.45 37.47
C SER A 6 -24.18 77.73 36.09
N SER A 7 -23.67 78.39 35.05
CA SER A 7 -23.29 77.90 33.69
C SER A 7 -21.85 78.38 33.39
N PRO A 8 -21.13 78.02 32.30
CA PRO A 8 -21.35 77.04 31.21
C PRO A 8 -20.17 76.06 31.00
N HIS A 9 -20.25 75.13 30.02
CA HIS A 9 -19.23 75.04 28.94
C HIS A 9 -19.58 74.03 27.82
N LEU A 10 -19.21 74.43 26.60
CA LEU A 10 -19.09 73.69 25.34
C LEU A 10 -18.80 72.17 25.43
N ARG A 11 -19.46 71.38 24.57
CA ARG A 11 -18.82 70.90 23.32
C ARG A 11 -19.83 70.29 22.33
N SER A 12 -19.76 70.75 21.09
CA SER A 12 -20.48 70.18 19.95
C SER A 12 -19.91 68.81 19.59
N VAL A 13 -20.76 67.84 19.24
CA VAL A 13 -20.36 66.61 18.55
C VAL A 13 -21.15 66.54 17.24
N ALA A 14 -20.46 66.83 16.14
CA ALA A 14 -20.96 66.51 14.80
C ALA A 14 -20.55 65.07 14.46
N LEU A 15 -21.52 64.18 14.31
CA LEU A 15 -21.27 62.83 13.81
C LEU A 15 -21.05 62.86 12.29
N VAL A 16 -19.79 62.64 11.88
CA VAL A 16 -19.45 62.35 10.48
C VAL A 16 -19.48 60.84 10.28
N TYR A 17 -20.45 60.35 9.52
CA TYR A 17 -20.46 58.96 9.07
C TYR A 17 -19.45 58.77 7.93
N ILE A 18 -18.26 58.24 8.26
CA ILE A 18 -17.32 57.74 7.25
C ILE A 18 -17.72 56.29 6.94
N ALA A 19 -18.39 56.08 5.80
CA ALA A 19 -18.62 54.75 5.25
C ALA A 19 -17.32 54.22 4.63
N ALA A 20 -16.49 53.55 5.43
CA ALA A 20 -15.31 52.86 4.96
C ALA A 20 -15.71 51.62 4.15
N TYR A 21 -15.81 51.76 2.83
CA TYR A 21 -15.84 50.63 1.91
C TYR A 21 -14.49 49.89 1.95
N PHE A 22 -14.36 48.97 2.90
CA PHE A 22 -13.34 47.92 2.80
C PHE A 22 -13.71 47.01 1.63
N PHE A 23 -13.16 47.32 0.45
CA PHE A 23 -12.96 46.31 -0.57
C PHE A 23 -12.04 45.23 0.01
N SER A 24 -12.63 44.18 0.57
CA SER A 24 -11.92 42.94 0.84
C SER A 24 -11.53 42.32 -0.50
N CYS A 25 -10.42 42.79 -1.05
CA CYS A 25 -9.71 42.17 -2.15
C CYS A 25 -9.20 40.81 -1.67
N HIS A 26 -10.10 39.82 -1.67
CA HIS A 26 -9.73 38.44 -1.60
C HIS A 26 -8.92 38.17 -2.88
N PRO A 27 -7.63 37.81 -2.78
CA PRO A 27 -6.86 37.48 -3.96
C PRO A 27 -7.59 36.34 -4.67
N GLN A 28 -8.03 36.59 -5.90
CA GLN A 28 -8.74 35.62 -6.71
C GLN A 28 -7.84 34.40 -6.88
N THR A 29 -8.39 33.23 -6.58
CA THR A 29 -7.65 31.97 -6.64
C THR A 29 -7.36 31.62 -8.11
N GLU A 30 -6.20 32.01 -8.64
CA GLU A 30 -5.79 31.75 -10.04
C GLU A 30 -5.40 30.28 -10.26
N LEU A 31 -6.41 29.43 -10.30
CA LEU A 31 -6.29 28.00 -10.62
C LEU A 31 -5.86 27.73 -12.07
N SER A 32 -5.73 28.76 -12.92
CA SER A 32 -5.14 28.70 -14.27
C SER A 32 -3.63 28.94 -14.28
N GLN A 33 -3.07 29.62 -13.27
CA GLN A 33 -1.64 29.94 -13.24
C GLN A 33 -0.82 28.66 -13.06
N GLY A 34 0.16 28.43 -13.94
CA GLY A 34 1.06 27.28 -13.87
C GLY A 34 0.39 25.93 -14.16
N LEU A 35 -0.80 25.92 -14.78
CA LEU A 35 -1.50 24.70 -15.15
C LEU A 35 -0.78 24.02 -16.33
N ALA A 36 -0.16 22.88 -16.07
CA ALA A 36 0.61 22.12 -17.06
C ALA A 36 -0.26 21.17 -17.88
N GLY A 37 -1.27 20.55 -17.26
CA GLY A 37 -2.30 19.75 -17.93
C GLY A 37 -3.57 19.68 -17.08
N TYR A 38 -4.73 19.60 -17.74
CA TYR A 38 -6.03 19.52 -17.06
C TYR A 38 -7.02 18.68 -17.85
N TRP A 39 -7.43 17.56 -17.26
CA TRP A 39 -8.42 16.64 -17.81
C TRP A 39 -9.69 16.70 -16.93
N PRO A 40 -10.77 17.35 -17.39
CA PRO A 40 -12.06 17.29 -16.70
C PRO A 40 -12.58 15.85 -16.61
N LEU A 41 -12.28 15.02 -17.62
CA LEU A 41 -12.76 13.65 -17.79
C LEU A 41 -14.29 13.56 -17.78
N SER A 42 -14.91 14.52 -18.49
CA SER A 42 -16.35 14.78 -18.54
C SER A 42 -16.80 14.66 -20.00
N GLY A 43 -17.05 13.42 -20.46
CA GLY A 43 -17.44 13.10 -21.84
C GLY A 43 -16.33 13.11 -22.89
N ASP A 44 -15.17 13.71 -22.62
CA ASP A 44 -13.98 13.68 -23.47
C ASP A 44 -12.67 13.54 -22.67
N ILE A 45 -11.58 13.14 -23.35
CA ILE A 45 -10.22 12.98 -22.78
C ILE A 45 -9.30 14.18 -23.07
N SER A 46 -9.84 15.31 -23.54
CA SER A 46 -9.01 16.43 -24.01
C SER A 46 -8.39 17.19 -22.84
N ASP A 47 -7.13 17.57 -22.99
CA ASP A 47 -6.54 18.61 -22.18
C ASP A 47 -7.27 19.96 -22.37
N LYS A 48 -7.60 20.60 -21.25
CA LYS A 48 -8.21 21.94 -21.19
C LYS A 48 -7.31 22.94 -20.46
N SER A 49 -6.01 22.64 -20.25
CA SER A 49 -5.07 23.62 -19.67
C SER A 49 -4.67 24.73 -20.65
N GLY A 50 -5.01 24.59 -21.93
CA GLY A 50 -4.50 25.44 -23.01
C GLY A 50 -3.10 25.05 -23.47
N ASN A 51 -2.64 23.83 -23.16
CA ASN A 51 -1.36 23.31 -23.63
C ASN A 51 -1.45 22.39 -24.84
N ASP A 52 -2.67 22.04 -25.27
CA ASP A 52 -2.99 21.17 -26.40
C ASP A 52 -2.30 19.80 -26.27
N LEU A 53 -2.28 19.25 -25.05
CA LEU A 53 -1.72 17.93 -24.80
C LEU A 53 -2.60 16.85 -25.43
N GLN A 54 -2.12 16.26 -26.52
CA GLN A 54 -2.73 15.06 -27.10
C GLN A 54 -2.80 13.96 -26.04
N THR A 55 -3.99 13.38 -25.88
CA THR A 55 -4.24 12.28 -24.95
C THR A 55 -4.76 11.09 -25.76
N ILE A 56 -4.23 9.91 -25.49
CA ILE A 56 -4.54 8.64 -26.17
C ILE A 56 -5.23 7.73 -25.15
N MET A 57 -6.29 7.04 -25.56
CA MET A 57 -7.02 6.10 -24.71
C MET A 57 -6.55 4.67 -24.97
N HIS A 58 -6.29 3.93 -23.89
CA HIS A 58 -6.01 2.51 -23.87
C HIS A 58 -7.11 1.79 -23.07
N GLY A 59 -7.41 0.53 -23.43
CA GLY A 59 -8.53 -0.20 -22.86
C GLY A 59 -9.89 0.46 -23.11
N SER A 60 -10.84 0.28 -22.19
CA SER A 60 -12.21 0.81 -22.30
C SER A 60 -12.55 1.83 -21.20
N VAL A 61 -11.90 3.00 -21.24
CA VAL A 61 -12.20 4.12 -20.31
C VAL A 61 -13.61 4.67 -20.59
N GLN A 62 -14.52 4.57 -19.62
CA GLN A 62 -15.91 5.01 -19.79
C GLN A 62 -16.09 6.48 -19.40
N LEU A 63 -16.25 7.39 -20.37
CA LEU A 63 -16.24 8.85 -20.16
C LEU A 63 -17.58 9.47 -19.71
N ASN A 64 -18.65 8.67 -19.67
CA ASN A 64 -20.03 9.14 -19.51
C ASN A 64 -20.68 8.68 -18.20
N VAL A 65 -19.88 8.44 -17.16
CA VAL A 65 -20.40 7.95 -15.87
C VAL A 65 -20.96 9.10 -15.04
N ALA A 66 -22.03 8.81 -14.30
CA ALA A 66 -22.76 9.80 -13.51
C ALA A 66 -22.11 10.05 -12.14
N ASP A 67 -22.17 11.31 -11.71
CA ASP A 67 -22.03 11.72 -10.30
C ASP A 67 -23.18 11.10 -9.47
N ALA A 68 -22.98 10.91 -8.17
CA ALA A 68 -24.07 10.59 -7.23
C ALA A 68 -25.25 11.60 -7.32
N ASN A 69 -24.98 12.83 -7.76
CA ASN A 69 -25.95 13.88 -8.08
C ASN A 69 -26.65 13.72 -9.46
N SER A 70 -26.57 12.55 -10.09
CA SER A 70 -27.32 12.17 -11.30
C SER A 70 -27.05 13.00 -12.57
N GLN A 71 -25.96 13.77 -12.64
CA GLN A 71 -25.51 14.37 -13.90
C GLN A 71 -24.70 13.35 -14.70
N SER A 72 -25.23 12.97 -15.86
CA SER A 72 -24.49 12.18 -16.86
C SER A 72 -23.26 12.94 -17.37
N ASN A 73 -22.16 12.22 -17.59
CA ASN A 73 -20.91 12.72 -18.17
C ASN A 73 -20.07 13.62 -17.23
N SER A 74 -19.88 13.24 -15.97
CA SER A 74 -19.10 14.02 -14.99
C SER A 74 -17.76 13.39 -14.58
N ALA A 75 -17.47 12.17 -15.02
CA ALA A 75 -16.26 11.43 -14.69
C ALA A 75 -15.93 10.34 -15.72
N ALA A 76 -14.65 9.96 -15.78
CA ALA A 76 -14.19 8.77 -16.47
C ALA A 76 -14.07 7.59 -15.49
N SER A 77 -14.55 6.42 -15.87
CA SER A 77 -14.32 5.16 -15.14
C SER A 77 -13.19 4.36 -15.79
N PHE A 78 -12.33 3.84 -14.94
CA PHE A 78 -11.20 2.97 -15.22
C PHE A 78 -11.55 1.59 -14.64
N ASP A 79 -11.08 0.52 -15.28
CA ASP A 79 -11.56 -0.85 -15.03
C ASP A 79 -10.68 -1.65 -14.05
N GLY A 80 -9.56 -1.08 -13.60
CA GLY A 80 -8.56 -1.77 -12.78
C GLY A 80 -7.65 -2.76 -13.54
N ARG A 81 -7.75 -2.86 -14.88
CA ARG A 81 -7.12 -3.99 -15.63
C ARG A 81 -6.50 -3.64 -16.97
N SER A 82 -7.06 -2.64 -17.67
CA SER A 82 -6.68 -2.33 -19.05
C SER A 82 -6.93 -0.88 -19.46
N ALA A 83 -7.84 -0.19 -18.79
CA ALA A 83 -8.28 1.15 -19.11
C ALA A 83 -7.35 2.19 -18.48
N TRP A 84 -6.68 2.98 -19.31
CA TRP A 84 -5.83 4.09 -18.89
C TRP A 84 -5.67 5.11 -20.02
N LEU A 85 -5.10 6.29 -19.72
CA LEU A 85 -4.82 7.33 -20.71
C LEU A 85 -3.31 7.63 -20.79
N GLU A 86 -2.79 7.67 -22.00
CA GLU A 86 -1.41 8.10 -22.29
C GLU A 86 -1.40 9.56 -22.74
N VAL A 87 -0.49 10.35 -22.21
CA VAL A 87 -0.14 11.68 -22.73
C VAL A 87 1.33 11.61 -23.19
N PRO A 88 1.58 11.52 -24.51
CA PRO A 88 2.93 11.32 -25.05
C PRO A 88 3.96 12.32 -24.53
N ALA A 89 5.22 11.88 -24.42
CA ALA A 89 6.30 12.65 -23.83
C ALA A 89 6.39 14.09 -24.38
N ASN A 90 6.15 15.08 -23.52
CA ASN A 90 5.98 16.48 -23.90
C ASN A 90 6.89 17.39 -23.04
N PRO A 91 7.64 18.35 -23.63
CA PRO A 91 8.46 19.30 -22.88
C PRO A 91 7.70 20.10 -21.81
N LYS A 92 6.40 20.33 -21.98
CA LYS A 92 5.55 21.04 -21.00
C LYS A 92 5.27 20.24 -19.72
N LEU A 93 5.51 18.93 -19.76
CA LEU A 93 5.35 18.01 -18.62
C LEU A 93 6.69 17.71 -17.92
N GLN A 94 7.79 18.32 -18.37
CA GLN A 94 9.12 18.12 -17.79
C GLN A 94 9.30 18.99 -16.53
N LEU A 95 8.85 18.45 -15.38
CA LEU A 95 8.81 19.13 -14.06
C LEU A 95 10.20 19.45 -13.50
N GLY A 96 11.22 18.68 -13.89
CA GLY A 96 12.62 18.91 -13.58
C GLY A 96 12.94 18.79 -12.09
N THR A 97 13.66 19.79 -11.59
CA THR A 97 13.91 20.02 -10.15
C THR A 97 12.84 20.92 -9.50
N GLY A 98 11.90 21.43 -10.30
CA GLY A 98 10.93 22.46 -9.94
C GLY A 98 9.84 21.95 -8.98
N ASP A 99 9.09 22.89 -8.42
CA ASP A 99 7.96 22.59 -7.55
C ASP A 99 6.71 22.30 -8.39
N PHE A 100 5.89 21.34 -7.96
CA PHE A 100 4.72 20.93 -8.73
C PHE A 100 3.59 20.43 -7.83
N SER A 101 2.39 20.35 -8.40
CA SER A 101 1.22 19.80 -7.69
C SER A 101 0.35 18.97 -8.62
N VAL A 102 -0.19 17.88 -8.09
CA VAL A 102 -1.22 17.06 -8.70
C VAL A 102 -2.49 17.20 -7.85
N ALA A 103 -3.65 17.39 -8.46
CA ALA A 103 -4.92 17.43 -7.75
C ALA A 103 -6.04 16.84 -8.61
N GLY A 104 -6.97 16.11 -8.00
CA GLY A 104 -8.10 15.51 -8.71
C GLY A 104 -9.10 14.89 -7.75
N TRP A 105 -10.26 14.54 -8.29
CA TRP A 105 -11.27 13.76 -7.57
C TRP A 105 -11.17 12.30 -7.98
N ILE A 106 -11.14 11.42 -6.99
CA ILE A 106 -11.15 9.97 -7.17
C ILE A 106 -12.42 9.38 -6.54
N HIS A 107 -12.93 8.30 -7.12
CA HIS A 107 -13.97 7.46 -6.53
C HIS A 107 -13.53 6.01 -6.60
N THR A 108 -13.52 5.33 -5.46
CA THR A 108 -13.38 3.87 -5.38
C THR A 108 -14.58 3.29 -4.64
N GLU A 109 -14.95 2.07 -4.97
CA GLU A 109 -16.00 1.36 -4.24
C GLU A 109 -15.49 0.91 -2.86
N GLU A 110 -16.41 0.59 -1.95
CA GLU A 110 -16.10 0.08 -0.61
C GLU A 110 -15.57 -1.36 -0.67
N ALA A 111 -16.28 -2.22 -1.41
CA ALA A 111 -15.83 -3.54 -1.78
C ALA A 111 -15.14 -3.48 -3.15
N LEU A 112 -13.89 -3.94 -3.22
CA LEU A 112 -13.13 -4.11 -4.46
C LEU A 112 -12.77 -5.59 -4.65
N ASP A 113 -12.80 -6.03 -5.90
CA ASP A 113 -12.31 -7.33 -6.38
C ASP A 113 -10.86 -7.25 -6.91
N ASP A 114 -10.23 -6.08 -6.77
CA ASP A 114 -8.87 -5.76 -7.23
C ASP A 114 -8.15 -4.80 -6.27
N VAL A 115 -6.84 -4.60 -6.47
CA VAL A 115 -6.12 -3.49 -5.82
C VAL A 115 -6.54 -2.14 -6.44
N PRO A 116 -6.45 -1.00 -5.72
CA PRO A 116 -7.00 0.26 -6.24
C PRO A 116 -6.16 0.94 -7.32
N GLY A 117 -4.84 0.68 -7.37
CA GLY A 117 -3.94 1.09 -8.45
C GLY A 117 -3.48 2.55 -8.48
N ASP A 118 -2.89 2.95 -9.61
CA ASP A 118 -2.19 4.23 -9.81
C ASP A 118 -3.07 5.31 -10.46
N ILE A 119 -3.20 6.47 -9.81
CA ILE A 119 -4.05 7.57 -10.28
C ILE A 119 -3.38 8.30 -11.45
N ILE A 120 -2.10 8.63 -11.31
CA ILE A 120 -1.30 9.33 -12.33
C ILE A 120 0.19 9.12 -12.07
N SER A 121 0.97 8.85 -13.12
CA SER A 121 2.41 8.65 -13.02
C SER A 121 3.17 9.16 -14.25
N GLN A 122 4.39 9.61 -14.04
CA GLN A 122 5.39 9.77 -15.10
C GLN A 122 6.72 9.26 -14.54
N TYR A 123 6.82 7.93 -14.39
CA TYR A 123 7.94 7.26 -13.74
C TYR A 123 8.58 6.24 -14.68
N ASP A 124 9.88 6.36 -14.87
CA ASP A 124 10.70 5.39 -15.59
C ASP A 124 11.28 4.36 -14.61
N PRO A 125 10.86 3.08 -14.65
CA PRO A 125 11.39 2.05 -13.77
C PRO A 125 12.84 1.65 -14.11
N SER A 126 13.32 1.91 -15.33
CA SER A 126 14.68 1.55 -15.76
C SER A 126 15.71 2.53 -15.22
N SER A 127 15.42 3.84 -15.26
CA SER A 127 16.24 4.88 -14.64
C SER A 127 15.79 5.27 -13.23
N ARG A 128 14.75 4.60 -12.68
CA ARG A 128 14.12 4.85 -11.37
C ARG A 128 13.87 6.33 -11.12
N LYS A 129 13.18 6.97 -12.07
CA LYS A 129 13.12 8.43 -12.16
C LYS A 129 11.73 8.92 -12.50
N GLY A 130 11.26 9.91 -11.75
CA GLY A 130 9.98 10.58 -12.02
C GLY A 130 9.09 10.67 -10.79
N PHE A 131 7.78 10.61 -11.00
CA PHE A 131 6.79 10.64 -9.91
C PHE A 131 5.61 9.70 -10.16
N HIS A 132 4.91 9.33 -9.09
CA HIS A 132 3.60 8.69 -9.15
C HIS A 132 2.72 9.12 -7.96
N LEU A 133 1.41 9.17 -8.19
CA LEU A 133 0.38 9.32 -7.16
C LEU A 133 -0.57 8.12 -7.27
N SER A 134 -0.70 7.38 -6.18
CA SER A 134 -1.22 6.02 -6.17
C SER A 134 -2.14 5.78 -4.97
N LEU A 135 -3.06 4.82 -5.07
CA LEU A 135 -3.86 4.34 -3.95
C LEU A 135 -3.48 2.88 -3.66
N LYS A 136 -2.51 2.69 -2.76
CA LYS A 136 -1.78 1.43 -2.61
C LYS A 136 -2.46 0.47 -1.64
N THR A 137 -2.55 -0.78 -2.07
CA THR A 137 -2.75 -1.98 -1.25
C THR A 137 -1.61 -2.93 -1.60
N ASN A 138 -0.89 -3.46 -0.61
CA ASN A 138 0.24 -4.35 -0.81
C ASN A 138 -0.04 -5.67 -0.08
N ASP A 139 -0.32 -6.75 -0.81
CA ASP A 139 -0.44 -8.10 -0.22
C ASP A 139 0.94 -8.76 -0.15
N VAL A 140 1.42 -9.08 1.06
CA VAL A 140 2.80 -9.57 1.31
C VAL A 140 2.83 -10.75 2.27
N THR A 141 3.43 -11.86 1.82
CA THR A 141 3.57 -13.11 2.57
C THR A 141 2.23 -13.55 3.22
N THR A 142 1.98 -13.27 4.50
CA THR A 142 0.78 -13.72 5.22
C THR A 142 -0.33 -12.68 5.32
N ASN A 143 -0.15 -11.43 4.88
CA ASN A 143 -1.13 -10.36 5.08
C ASN A 143 -1.06 -9.20 4.06
N PRO A 144 -2.18 -8.44 3.87
CA PRO A 144 -2.13 -7.06 3.40
C PRO A 144 -1.29 -6.23 4.36
N ALA A 145 -0.17 -5.70 3.88
CA ALA A 145 0.78 -4.89 4.63
C ALA A 145 0.44 -3.38 4.60
N ASN A 146 -0.25 -2.97 3.54
CA ASN A 146 -0.83 -1.64 3.33
C ASN A 146 -2.22 -1.82 2.73
N THR A 147 -3.18 -0.94 3.05
CA THR A 147 -4.56 -1.06 2.55
C THR A 147 -5.11 0.32 2.19
N ARG A 148 -5.41 0.54 0.91
CA ARG A 148 -6.04 1.77 0.39
C ARG A 148 -5.37 3.07 0.88
N GLN A 149 -4.05 3.10 1.02
CA GLN A 149 -3.32 4.30 1.46
C GLN A 149 -2.92 5.16 0.26
N LEU A 150 -3.19 6.46 0.30
CA LEU A 150 -2.74 7.39 -0.73
C LEU A 150 -1.22 7.54 -0.60
N ASP A 151 -0.47 7.24 -1.65
CA ASP A 151 0.99 7.34 -1.70
C ASP A 151 1.42 8.28 -2.81
N PHE A 152 2.41 9.13 -2.54
CA PHE A 152 3.01 10.02 -3.51
C PHE A 152 4.53 9.89 -3.44
N GLY A 153 5.09 9.29 -4.49
CA GLY A 153 6.51 8.99 -4.63
C GLY A 153 7.19 9.89 -5.68
N ILE A 154 8.43 10.27 -5.40
CA ILE A 154 9.38 10.81 -6.37
C ILE A 154 10.72 10.09 -6.27
N ASP A 155 11.44 9.96 -7.39
CA ASP A 155 12.78 9.39 -7.39
C ASP A 155 13.66 9.96 -8.53
N ASP A 156 14.97 9.83 -8.34
CA ASP A 156 16.06 10.12 -9.29
C ASP A 156 17.19 9.10 -9.08
N ASN A 157 16.81 7.81 -9.03
CA ASN A 157 17.64 6.66 -8.64
C ASN A 157 18.42 6.85 -7.33
N LEU A 158 17.79 7.46 -6.31
CA LEU A 158 18.39 7.66 -5.00
C LEU A 158 17.94 6.56 -4.03
N SER A 159 18.77 6.24 -3.03
CA SER A 159 18.35 5.36 -1.93
C SER A 159 19.21 5.52 -0.68
N SER A 160 18.65 5.16 0.47
CA SER A 160 19.41 4.93 1.69
C SER A 160 20.22 3.64 1.64
N THR A 161 21.05 3.40 2.65
CA THR A 161 21.44 2.05 3.05
C THR A 161 20.31 1.36 3.83
N TRP A 162 20.37 0.05 4.00
CA TRP A 162 19.54 -0.63 4.98
C TRP A 162 19.97 -0.25 6.41
N GLU A 163 18.99 0.01 7.28
CA GLU A 163 19.21 0.32 8.69
C GLU A 163 18.42 -0.63 9.59
N GLU A 164 18.95 -0.93 10.78
CA GLU A 164 18.25 -1.75 11.79
C GLU A 164 17.25 -0.89 12.59
N TYR A 165 16.01 -1.35 12.71
CA TYR A 165 14.90 -0.73 13.45
C TYR A 165 14.54 -1.52 14.74
N GLY A 166 15.47 -2.33 15.22
CA GLY A 166 15.36 -3.11 16.46
C GLY A 166 14.65 -4.45 16.28
N ARG A 167 14.41 -5.13 17.41
CA ARG A 167 13.71 -6.42 17.51
C ARG A 167 12.44 -6.22 18.35
N PRO A 168 11.24 -6.60 17.88
CA PRO A 168 10.04 -6.57 18.71
C PRO A 168 10.09 -7.73 19.71
N GLY A 169 10.09 -7.42 21.01
CA GLY A 169 10.11 -8.44 22.06
C GLY A 169 11.29 -9.41 21.98
N ASN A 170 10.99 -10.70 22.19
CA ASN A 170 11.92 -11.80 22.00
C ASN A 170 11.72 -12.50 20.64
N ALA A 171 10.97 -11.89 19.70
CA ALA A 171 10.59 -12.48 18.43
C ALA A 171 11.75 -13.19 17.72
N LEU A 172 11.55 -14.42 17.24
CA LEU A 172 12.44 -15.06 16.27
C LEU A 172 12.26 -14.44 14.87
N LEU A 173 11.05 -13.94 14.61
CA LEU A 173 10.62 -13.19 13.44
C LEU A 173 9.36 -12.39 13.77
N ALA A 174 9.13 -11.30 13.03
CA ALA A 174 7.77 -10.88 12.76
C ALA A 174 7.24 -11.67 11.55
N PHE A 175 6.13 -12.36 11.72
CA PHE A 175 5.41 -13.10 10.67
C PHE A 175 4.73 -12.16 9.69
N GLY A 176 4.07 -11.13 10.23
CA GLY A 176 3.39 -10.09 9.49
C GLY A 176 3.86 -8.71 9.95
N LEU A 177 3.95 -7.78 9.00
CA LEU A 177 4.10 -6.35 9.24
C LEU A 177 2.89 -5.64 8.61
N VAL A 178 2.37 -4.61 9.27
CA VAL A 178 1.25 -3.82 8.74
C VAL A 178 1.36 -2.36 9.13
N ASN A 179 1.06 -1.47 8.18
CA ASN A 179 0.83 -0.06 8.44
C ASN A 179 -0.66 0.17 8.73
N TYR A 180 -0.97 0.62 9.93
CA TYR A 180 -2.33 0.88 10.38
C TYR A 180 -2.42 2.21 11.11
N LYS A 181 -3.22 3.14 10.59
CA LYS A 181 -3.47 4.48 11.16
C LYS A 181 -2.19 5.29 11.40
N GLY A 182 -1.25 5.19 10.44
CA GLY A 182 0.02 5.88 10.48
C GLY A 182 1.02 5.33 11.49
N GLU A 183 0.89 4.07 11.88
CA GLU A 183 1.81 3.38 12.79
C GLU A 183 2.16 1.98 12.23
N LEU A 184 3.41 1.54 12.43
CA LEU A 184 3.89 0.22 12.02
C LEU A 184 3.69 -0.81 13.14
N TYR A 185 2.98 -1.89 12.84
CA TYR A 185 2.76 -3.01 13.74
C TYR A 185 3.45 -4.29 13.23
N ALA A 186 3.86 -5.15 14.16
CA ALA A 186 4.53 -6.42 13.92
C ALA A 186 3.85 -7.55 14.69
N ALA A 187 3.51 -8.64 14.00
CA ALA A 187 2.97 -9.88 14.57
C ALA A 187 4.13 -10.87 14.80
N THR A 188 4.42 -11.25 16.05
CA THR A 188 5.64 -12.00 16.39
C THR A 188 5.43 -13.49 16.61
N CYS A 189 6.55 -14.23 16.54
CA CYS A 189 6.66 -15.61 17.01
C CYS A 189 7.79 -15.74 18.05
N GLU A 190 7.48 -16.30 19.22
CA GLU A 190 8.39 -16.53 20.34
C GLU A 190 8.16 -17.97 20.84
N ALA A 191 9.18 -18.84 20.70
CA ALA A 191 8.98 -20.29 20.65
C ALA A 191 9.20 -21.04 21.99
N GLY A 192 9.74 -20.39 23.02
CA GLY A 192 10.02 -21.00 24.33
C GLY A 192 8.75 -21.45 25.08
N ALA A 193 8.89 -22.39 26.02
CA ALA A 193 7.77 -23.12 26.63
C ALA A 193 6.66 -22.26 27.26
N THR A 194 6.98 -21.03 27.66
CA THR A 194 6.06 -20.05 28.26
C THR A 194 5.88 -18.77 27.43
N GLU A 195 6.59 -18.66 26.32
CA GLU A 195 6.52 -17.52 25.40
C GLU A 195 5.26 -17.61 24.52
N ARG A 196 4.87 -16.49 23.91
CA ARG A 196 3.62 -16.36 23.13
C ARG A 196 3.85 -15.48 21.91
N GLY A 197 2.95 -15.59 20.94
CA GLY A 197 2.84 -14.59 19.89
C GLY A 197 2.26 -13.29 20.43
N HIS A 198 2.89 -12.17 20.12
CA HIS A 198 2.44 -10.83 20.51
C HIS A 198 2.24 -9.94 19.28
N VAL A 199 1.47 -8.87 19.44
CA VAL A 199 1.49 -7.73 18.53
C VAL A 199 2.33 -6.63 19.16
N TYR A 200 3.31 -6.11 18.42
CA TYR A 200 4.12 -4.97 18.84
C TYR A 200 3.90 -3.79 17.90
N ARG A 201 4.08 -2.57 18.41
CA ARG A 201 4.02 -1.32 17.64
C ARG A 201 5.34 -0.57 17.69
N TYR A 202 5.84 -0.09 16.55
CA TYR A 202 7.06 0.69 16.50
C TYR A 202 6.86 2.09 17.12
N THR A 203 7.84 2.57 17.90
CA THR A 203 7.76 3.87 18.59
C THR A 203 8.93 4.81 18.29
N GLY A 204 9.69 4.57 17.23
CA GLY A 204 10.95 5.28 16.96
C GLY A 204 12.15 4.69 17.74
N ASP A 205 13.35 5.21 17.46
CA ASP A 205 14.60 4.89 18.18
C ASP A 205 14.89 3.39 18.37
N ARG A 206 14.54 2.56 17.37
CA ARG A 206 14.66 1.08 17.40
C ARG A 206 13.83 0.39 18.50
N LYS A 207 12.80 1.06 19.03
CA LYS A 207 11.95 0.55 20.11
C LYS A 207 10.57 0.11 19.60
N TRP A 208 10.07 -0.90 20.27
CA TRP A 208 8.77 -1.51 20.04
C TRP A 208 8.03 -1.58 21.37
N VAL A 209 6.77 -1.14 21.40
CA VAL A 209 5.89 -1.30 22.56
C VAL A 209 5.00 -2.52 22.35
N ASP A 210 4.90 -3.37 23.36
CA ASP A 210 3.96 -4.49 23.37
C ASP A 210 2.52 -3.95 23.30
N CYS A 211 1.67 -4.62 22.52
CA CYS A 211 0.25 -4.35 22.39
C CYS A 211 -0.58 -5.62 22.70
N GLY A 212 0.04 -6.64 23.28
CA GLY A 212 -0.57 -7.81 23.86
C GLY A 212 -0.35 -9.10 23.07
N PHE A 213 -0.33 -10.22 23.79
CA PHE A 213 -0.61 -11.54 23.22
C PHE A 213 -2.11 -11.70 22.99
N LEU A 214 -2.48 -12.49 21.99
CA LEU A 214 -3.88 -12.68 21.60
C LEU A 214 -4.48 -13.97 22.19
N ASP A 215 -3.70 -15.06 22.20
CA ASP A 215 -4.06 -16.31 22.87
C ASP A 215 -2.83 -16.99 23.53
N SER A 216 -2.84 -18.31 23.67
CA SER A 216 -1.75 -19.07 24.29
C SER A 216 -0.72 -19.60 23.29
N SER A 217 -0.95 -19.45 21.98
CA SER A 217 -0.05 -19.94 20.94
C SER A 217 1.23 -19.12 20.83
N ASN A 218 2.24 -19.70 20.19
CA ASN A 218 3.57 -19.10 20.09
C ASN A 218 3.69 -18.02 19.01
N SER A 219 2.64 -17.79 18.19
CA SER A 219 2.69 -16.80 17.11
C SER A 219 1.38 -16.02 16.90
N VAL A 220 1.52 -14.74 16.59
CA VAL A 220 0.58 -14.03 15.71
C VAL A 220 1.14 -14.14 14.29
N ILE A 221 0.32 -14.55 13.32
CA ILE A 221 0.76 -14.94 11.98
C ILE A 221 0.44 -13.88 10.92
N SER A 222 -0.68 -13.19 11.06
CA SER A 222 -1.26 -12.41 9.96
C SER A 222 -2.06 -11.23 10.50
N PHE A 223 -2.18 -10.19 9.68
CA PHE A 223 -3.04 -9.04 9.85
C PHE A 223 -4.04 -8.93 8.69
N ALA A 224 -5.10 -8.14 8.86
CA ALA A 224 -5.91 -7.60 7.78
C ALA A 224 -6.60 -6.33 8.26
N VAL A 225 -6.81 -5.35 7.40
CA VAL A 225 -7.66 -4.20 7.70
C VAL A 225 -8.98 -4.37 6.97
N LEU A 226 -10.08 -4.42 7.72
CA LEU A 226 -11.45 -4.48 7.19
C LEU A 226 -12.22 -3.30 7.76
N ASN A 227 -12.73 -2.43 6.89
CA ASN A 227 -13.60 -1.29 7.23
C ASN A 227 -12.99 -0.36 8.31
N GLY A 228 -11.69 -0.03 8.23
CA GLY A 228 -11.01 0.82 9.21
C GLY A 228 -10.58 0.13 10.52
N GLU A 229 -10.82 -1.17 10.65
CA GLU A 229 -10.50 -1.97 11.84
C GLU A 229 -9.41 -3.01 11.54
N LEU A 230 -8.41 -3.09 12.41
CA LEU A 230 -7.32 -4.06 12.31
C LEU A 230 -7.73 -5.40 12.92
N TYR A 231 -7.55 -6.47 12.16
CA TYR A 231 -7.72 -7.86 12.58
C TYR A 231 -6.36 -8.55 12.60
N ALA A 232 -6.17 -9.50 13.53
CA ALA A 232 -4.95 -10.28 13.68
C ALA A 232 -5.27 -11.77 13.90
N GLY A 233 -4.54 -12.66 13.21
CA GLY A 233 -4.72 -14.11 13.26
C GLY A 233 -3.59 -14.83 14.00
N THR A 234 -3.90 -15.82 14.84
CA THR A 234 -2.93 -16.56 15.67
C THR A 234 -2.57 -17.93 15.12
N GLY A 235 -1.49 -18.52 15.63
CA GLY A 235 -1.13 -19.88 15.27
C GLY A 235 0.00 -20.52 16.05
N HIS A 236 -0.06 -21.84 16.16
CA HIS A 236 1.07 -22.64 16.63
C HIS A 236 2.06 -22.89 15.49
N TYR A 237 3.10 -22.07 15.37
CA TYR A 237 4.15 -22.28 14.38
C TYR A 237 5.22 -23.26 14.86
N ARG A 238 5.69 -24.13 13.96
CA ARG A 238 6.75 -25.13 14.23
C ARG A 238 8.07 -24.65 13.62
N VAL A 239 8.91 -24.01 14.44
CA VAL A 239 10.17 -23.40 13.96
C VAL A 239 11.19 -24.45 13.49
N GLY A 240 11.01 -25.74 13.83
CA GLY A 240 11.84 -26.83 13.32
C GLY A 240 11.80 -26.96 11.78
N GLY A 241 10.71 -26.53 11.14
CA GLY A 241 10.63 -26.42 9.68
C GLY A 241 11.66 -25.46 9.07
N SER A 242 12.10 -24.46 9.84
CA SER A 242 13.20 -23.54 9.47
C SER A 242 14.58 -24.04 9.93
N SER A 243 14.73 -25.33 10.27
CA SER A 243 16.00 -25.92 10.77
C SER A 243 16.54 -25.26 12.06
N LEU A 244 15.63 -24.83 12.92
CA LEU A 244 15.90 -24.37 14.30
C LEU A 244 15.52 -25.48 15.30
N PRO A 245 15.88 -25.40 16.59
CA PRO A 245 15.29 -26.24 17.63
C PRO A 245 13.76 -26.10 17.62
N GLU A 246 13.02 -27.21 17.74
CA GLU A 246 11.55 -27.20 17.61
C GLU A 246 10.87 -26.36 18.70
N SER A 247 9.69 -25.81 18.38
CA SER A 247 8.91 -24.98 19.31
C SER A 247 8.61 -25.73 20.62
N GLU A 248 9.00 -25.15 21.75
CA GLU A 248 8.70 -25.69 23.08
C GLU A 248 7.26 -25.41 23.49
N ASN A 249 6.72 -24.24 23.13
CA ASN A 249 5.29 -23.96 23.26
C ASN A 249 4.51 -24.71 22.16
N ILE A 250 3.66 -25.65 22.60
CA ILE A 250 2.81 -26.51 21.76
C ILE A 250 1.31 -26.12 21.76
N LYS A 251 0.95 -24.94 22.31
CA LYS A 251 -0.45 -24.52 22.45
C LYS A 251 -1.03 -24.11 21.09
N PRO A 252 -2.24 -24.59 20.71
CA PRO A 252 -2.86 -24.24 19.44
C PRO A 252 -3.28 -22.77 19.39
N GLY A 253 -3.22 -22.18 18.19
CA GLY A 253 -3.85 -20.90 17.85
C GLY A 253 -5.02 -21.13 16.90
N GLY A 254 -5.05 -20.44 15.76
CA GLY A 254 -6.12 -20.57 14.76
C GLY A 254 -7.33 -19.66 15.02
N ARG A 255 -7.11 -18.61 15.83
CA ARG A 255 -8.13 -17.62 16.21
C ARG A 255 -7.89 -16.30 15.49
N VAL A 256 -8.95 -15.54 15.30
CA VAL A 256 -8.87 -14.17 14.80
C VAL A 256 -9.36 -13.20 15.87
N PHE A 257 -8.71 -12.06 15.97
CA PHE A 257 -9.03 -11.02 16.93
C PHE A 257 -9.08 -9.65 16.26
N ARG A 258 -9.99 -8.78 16.71
CA ARG A 258 -10.06 -7.37 16.30
C ARG A 258 -9.36 -6.47 17.33
N TYR A 259 -8.56 -5.52 16.86
CA TYR A 259 -7.91 -4.52 17.69
C TYR A 259 -8.92 -3.51 18.25
N VAL A 260 -8.87 -3.26 19.57
CA VAL A 260 -9.73 -2.26 20.23
C VAL A 260 -8.88 -1.14 20.84
N ALA A 261 -7.76 -1.49 21.48
CA ALA A 261 -6.77 -0.59 22.05
C ALA A 261 -5.46 -1.39 22.33
N PRO A 262 -4.33 -0.75 22.69
CA PRO A 262 -3.17 -1.48 23.20
C PRO A 262 -3.58 -2.43 24.34
N ASP A 263 -3.06 -3.65 24.31
CA ASP A 263 -3.38 -4.76 25.22
C ASP A 263 -4.86 -5.17 25.26
N LYS A 264 -5.69 -4.69 24.32
CA LYS A 264 -7.12 -4.98 24.27
C LYS A 264 -7.58 -5.39 22.88
N TRP A 265 -7.89 -6.67 22.77
CA TRP A 265 -8.36 -7.33 21.56
C TRP A 265 -9.70 -8.01 21.81
N GLU A 266 -10.56 -8.02 20.80
CA GLU A 266 -11.85 -8.69 20.81
C GLU A 266 -11.76 -10.01 20.04
N ASP A 267 -12.16 -11.10 20.66
CA ASP A 267 -12.14 -12.45 20.08
C ASP A 267 -13.19 -12.60 18.98
N CYS A 268 -12.74 -12.65 17.73
CA CYS A 268 -13.56 -12.84 16.53
C CYS A 268 -13.72 -14.32 16.14
N GLY A 269 -13.43 -15.24 17.05
CA GLY A 269 -13.71 -16.67 16.90
C GLY A 269 -12.49 -17.52 16.52
N GLN A 270 -12.75 -18.84 16.53
CA GLN A 270 -11.81 -19.90 16.18
C GLN A 270 -12.19 -20.44 14.80
N LEU A 271 -11.25 -20.55 13.88
CA LEU A 271 -11.47 -21.30 12.65
C LEU A 271 -11.57 -22.79 12.99
N PRO A 272 -12.65 -23.50 12.59
CA PRO A 272 -12.81 -24.92 12.90
C PRO A 272 -11.63 -25.76 12.40
N GLU A 273 -11.13 -26.63 13.27
CA GLU A 273 -9.99 -27.55 13.06
C GLU A 273 -8.62 -26.90 12.73
N VAL A 274 -8.54 -25.57 12.64
CA VAL A 274 -7.28 -24.85 12.39
C VAL A 274 -6.55 -24.57 13.71
N ASP A 275 -5.29 -24.99 13.83
CA ASP A 275 -4.40 -24.67 14.96
C ASP A 275 -3.37 -23.56 14.62
N CYS A 276 -3.33 -23.13 13.36
CA CYS A 276 -2.44 -22.09 12.84
C CYS A 276 -2.99 -21.49 11.55
N ILE A 277 -3.33 -20.21 11.58
CA ILE A 277 -3.69 -19.45 10.38
C ILE A 277 -2.50 -19.43 9.41
N GLY A 278 -2.77 -19.50 8.11
CA GLY A 278 -1.79 -19.43 7.03
C GLY A 278 -1.55 -17.99 6.58
N GLY A 279 -2.63 -17.32 6.23
CA GLY A 279 -2.70 -15.89 5.93
C GLY A 279 -4.14 -15.40 6.02
N MET A 280 -4.31 -14.08 5.95
CA MET A 280 -5.60 -13.40 5.89
C MET A 280 -5.56 -12.36 4.79
N VAL A 281 -6.73 -12.00 4.24
CA VAL A 281 -6.87 -11.07 3.12
C VAL A 281 -8.30 -10.50 3.11
N VAL A 282 -8.47 -9.29 2.57
CA VAL A 282 -9.82 -8.76 2.28
C VAL A 282 -10.06 -8.78 0.79
N TYR A 283 -11.11 -9.50 0.37
CA TYR A 283 -11.53 -9.62 -1.02
C TYR A 283 -13.02 -9.32 -1.11
N ASN A 284 -13.42 -8.41 -2.02
CA ASN A 284 -14.81 -8.00 -2.23
C ASN A 284 -15.53 -7.63 -0.91
N GLY A 285 -14.88 -6.82 -0.07
CA GLY A 285 -15.41 -6.35 1.22
C GLY A 285 -15.57 -7.42 2.31
N LYS A 286 -14.97 -8.60 2.14
CA LYS A 286 -15.03 -9.73 3.09
C LYS A 286 -13.63 -10.16 3.51
N LEU A 287 -13.45 -10.41 4.81
CA LEU A 287 -12.22 -11.00 5.36
C LEU A 287 -12.23 -12.53 5.15
N TYR A 288 -11.15 -13.05 4.59
CA TYR A 288 -10.89 -14.47 4.46
C TYR A 288 -9.62 -14.86 5.21
N ALA A 289 -9.55 -16.12 5.65
CA ALA A 289 -8.41 -16.68 6.36
C ALA A 289 -8.17 -18.16 5.98
N THR A 290 -6.90 -18.55 5.89
CA THR A 290 -6.45 -19.90 5.52
C THR A 290 -5.82 -20.67 6.68
N SER A 291 -5.60 -21.97 6.51
CA SER A 291 -4.79 -22.82 7.41
C SER A 291 -3.34 -22.96 6.92
N MET A 292 -2.35 -22.79 7.80
CA MET A 292 -0.94 -23.07 7.47
C MET A 292 -0.65 -24.58 7.39
N LYS A 293 -1.34 -25.38 8.20
CA LYS A 293 -1.14 -26.83 8.37
C LYS A 293 -2.45 -27.57 8.05
N PRO A 294 -2.40 -28.88 7.74
CA PRO A 294 -3.61 -29.69 7.59
C PRO A 294 -4.48 -29.69 8.87
N PRO A 295 -5.82 -29.76 8.76
CA PRO A 295 -6.59 -29.87 7.53
C PRO A 295 -6.58 -28.60 6.67
N ALA A 296 -6.51 -28.78 5.35
CA ALA A 296 -6.52 -27.66 4.41
C ALA A 296 -7.86 -26.92 4.50
N SER A 297 -7.80 -25.63 4.84
CA SER A 297 -8.97 -24.83 5.18
C SER A 297 -8.91 -23.44 4.56
N PHE A 298 -10.08 -22.92 4.17
CA PHE A 298 -10.29 -21.56 3.69
C PHE A 298 -11.65 -21.06 4.17
N TYR A 299 -11.66 -20.06 5.06
CA TYR A 299 -12.87 -19.58 5.73
C TYR A 299 -13.10 -18.09 5.44
N ARG A 300 -14.38 -17.70 5.37
CA ARG A 300 -14.82 -16.29 5.30
C ARG A 300 -15.47 -15.86 6.61
N TYR A 301 -15.16 -14.66 7.07
CA TYR A 301 -15.76 -14.06 8.26
C TYR A 301 -17.16 -13.49 7.96
N GLU A 302 -18.13 -13.80 8.82
CA GLU A 302 -19.49 -13.24 8.73
C GLU A 302 -19.85 -12.29 9.90
N GLY A 303 -18.89 -12.00 10.78
CA GLY A 303 -19.06 -11.11 11.92
C GLY A 303 -19.23 -11.84 13.26
N GLY A 304 -19.02 -11.11 14.36
CA GLY A 304 -19.08 -11.67 15.71
C GLY A 304 -17.98 -12.71 15.92
N LYS A 305 -18.35 -14.00 15.88
CA LYS A 305 -17.41 -15.13 15.97
C LYS A 305 -17.62 -16.17 14.86
N GLU A 306 -18.42 -15.83 13.85
CA GLU A 306 -18.90 -16.77 12.83
C GLU A 306 -17.98 -16.80 11.61
N TRP A 307 -17.61 -18.01 11.19
CA TRP A 307 -16.75 -18.29 10.04
C TRP A 307 -17.40 -19.37 9.18
N VAL A 308 -17.46 -19.12 7.87
CA VAL A 308 -18.07 -20.02 6.88
C VAL A 308 -16.97 -20.68 6.06
N ASP A 309 -16.95 -22.01 6.03
CA ASP A 309 -16.06 -22.78 5.14
C ASP A 309 -16.42 -22.48 3.68
N CYS A 310 -15.43 -22.02 2.93
CA CYS A 310 -15.56 -21.67 1.52
C CYS A 310 -14.94 -22.74 0.60
N GLY A 311 -14.45 -23.85 1.18
CA GLY A 311 -13.82 -24.96 0.48
C GLY A 311 -12.40 -24.64 -0.02
N VAL A 312 -11.62 -25.70 -0.21
CA VAL A 312 -10.25 -25.63 -0.73
C VAL A 312 -10.12 -26.36 -2.08
N PRO A 313 -9.24 -25.91 -2.99
CA PRO A 313 -9.03 -26.57 -4.27
C PRO A 313 -8.40 -27.96 -4.06
N ASP A 314 -9.03 -29.01 -4.60
CA ASP A 314 -8.50 -30.40 -4.61
C ASP A 314 -8.02 -30.95 -3.25
N GLY A 315 -8.57 -30.44 -2.14
CA GLY A 315 -8.12 -30.77 -0.77
C GLY A 315 -6.72 -30.25 -0.41
N LYS A 316 -6.17 -29.34 -1.21
CA LYS A 316 -4.83 -28.75 -1.05
C LYS A 316 -4.87 -27.54 -0.15
N ARG A 317 -3.81 -27.34 0.63
CA ARG A 317 -3.59 -26.10 1.39
C ARG A 317 -3.36 -24.95 0.42
N VAL A 318 -4.23 -23.95 0.55
CA VAL A 318 -3.98 -22.57 0.13
C VAL A 318 -3.44 -21.79 1.34
N VAL A 319 -2.44 -20.92 1.16
CA VAL A 319 -1.76 -20.28 2.30
C VAL A 319 -1.66 -18.76 2.15
N ASN A 320 -0.72 -18.30 1.33
CA ASN A 320 -0.48 -16.88 1.05
C ASN A 320 -1.45 -16.44 -0.04
N MET A 321 -1.98 -15.22 0.05
CA MET A 321 -3.06 -14.76 -0.82
C MET A 321 -2.81 -13.34 -1.30
N ALA A 322 -3.33 -13.01 -2.49
CA ALA A 322 -3.37 -11.65 -3.01
C ALA A 322 -4.60 -11.44 -3.90
N VAL A 323 -5.11 -10.21 -3.95
CA VAL A 323 -6.22 -9.84 -4.83
C VAL A 323 -5.67 -9.26 -6.14
N TYR A 324 -6.19 -9.71 -7.29
CA TYR A 324 -5.74 -9.30 -8.62
C TYR A 324 -6.77 -9.61 -9.72
N ASP A 325 -6.98 -8.71 -10.68
CA ASP A 325 -7.79 -8.91 -11.91
C ASP A 325 -9.24 -9.41 -11.67
N GLY A 326 -9.83 -9.11 -10.52
CA GLY A 326 -11.17 -9.58 -10.13
C GLY A 326 -11.23 -10.97 -9.48
N TYR A 327 -10.11 -11.49 -8.98
CA TYR A 327 -10.05 -12.78 -8.27
C TYR A 327 -9.17 -12.71 -7.04
N LEU A 328 -9.43 -13.60 -6.09
CA LEU A 328 -8.49 -13.89 -5.01
C LEU A 328 -7.53 -15.01 -5.44
N TYR A 329 -6.25 -14.70 -5.62
CA TYR A 329 -5.20 -15.67 -5.89
C TYR A 329 -4.61 -16.23 -4.59
N ALA A 330 -4.23 -17.50 -4.60
CA ALA A 330 -3.64 -18.18 -3.46
C ALA A 330 -2.48 -19.13 -3.86
N THR A 331 -1.42 -19.10 -3.07
CA THR A 331 -0.28 -20.03 -3.18
C THR A 331 -0.65 -21.40 -2.63
N SER A 332 0.13 -22.44 -2.97
CA SER A 332 0.02 -23.75 -2.34
C SER A 332 1.38 -24.34 -1.97
N TRP A 333 1.46 -24.82 -0.73
CA TRP A 333 2.62 -25.51 -0.18
C TRP A 333 2.55 -27.05 -0.35
N ASP A 334 1.55 -27.55 -1.07
CA ASP A 334 1.36 -28.99 -1.30
C ASP A 334 1.80 -29.44 -2.71
N TRP A 335 1.88 -28.51 -3.67
CA TRP A 335 2.20 -28.85 -5.07
C TRP A 335 2.85 -27.74 -5.92
N GLY A 336 3.17 -26.55 -5.38
CA GLY A 336 3.81 -25.49 -6.19
C GLY A 336 2.94 -24.92 -7.31
N HIS A 337 1.64 -25.20 -7.25
CA HIS A 337 0.60 -24.57 -8.06
C HIS A 337 0.21 -23.21 -7.47
N VAL A 338 -0.53 -22.44 -8.25
CA VAL A 338 -1.36 -21.31 -7.78
C VAL A 338 -2.81 -21.62 -8.11
N TYR A 339 -3.72 -21.17 -7.25
CA TYR A 339 -5.16 -21.25 -7.47
C TYR A 339 -5.77 -19.84 -7.45
N ARG A 340 -6.91 -19.64 -8.11
CA ARG A 340 -7.70 -18.41 -7.98
C ARG A 340 -9.16 -18.70 -7.64
N TYR A 341 -9.77 -17.83 -6.86
CA TYR A 341 -11.14 -17.93 -6.36
C TYR A 341 -11.97 -16.75 -6.86
N ASP A 342 -13.14 -17.03 -7.43
CA ASP A 342 -14.05 -16.02 -8.00
C ASP A 342 -15.06 -15.44 -6.97
N GLY A 343 -15.05 -15.94 -5.72
CA GLY A 343 -16.08 -15.67 -4.71
C GLY A 343 -17.03 -16.85 -4.46
N ASN A 344 -16.91 -17.92 -5.23
CA ASN A 344 -17.73 -19.14 -5.13
C ASN A 344 -16.92 -20.42 -5.44
N THR A 345 -16.09 -20.43 -6.48
CA THR A 345 -15.34 -21.60 -6.96
C THR A 345 -13.86 -21.31 -7.17
N TRP A 346 -13.05 -22.37 -7.03
CA TRP A 346 -11.60 -22.33 -7.28
C TRP A 346 -11.26 -22.80 -8.70
N THR A 347 -10.29 -22.16 -9.33
CA THR A 347 -9.65 -22.57 -10.59
C THR A 347 -8.16 -22.81 -10.36
N ASP A 348 -7.66 -23.94 -10.84
CA ASP A 348 -6.21 -24.25 -10.91
C ASP A 348 -5.51 -23.40 -11.98
N CYS A 349 -4.62 -22.49 -11.56
CA CYS A 349 -3.76 -21.71 -12.43
C CYS A 349 -2.50 -22.47 -12.87
N GLY A 350 -2.31 -23.71 -12.40
CA GLY A 350 -1.25 -24.62 -12.81
C GLY A 350 0.03 -24.52 -12.00
N GLN A 351 0.90 -25.52 -12.22
CA GLN A 351 2.27 -25.59 -11.72
C GLN A 351 3.08 -24.35 -12.11
N VAL A 352 3.80 -23.79 -11.14
CA VAL A 352 4.74 -22.69 -11.36
C VAL A 352 6.16 -23.24 -11.50
N GLY A 353 6.76 -23.10 -12.68
CA GLY A 353 8.09 -23.63 -12.99
C GLY A 353 8.16 -25.16 -13.04
N GLU A 354 9.33 -25.75 -12.74
CA GLU A 354 9.54 -27.20 -12.82
C GLU A 354 8.97 -27.95 -11.60
N GLU A 355 7.95 -28.80 -11.78
CA GLU A 355 7.27 -29.60 -10.72
C GLU A 355 8.23 -30.30 -9.73
N LYS A 356 9.36 -30.83 -10.22
CA LYS A 356 10.34 -31.56 -9.40
C LYS A 356 11.24 -30.66 -8.55
N VAL A 357 11.22 -29.35 -8.79
CA VAL A 357 12.01 -28.33 -8.09
C VAL A 357 11.08 -27.43 -7.28
N ASN A 358 10.05 -26.91 -7.93
CA ASN A 358 9.08 -25.99 -7.37
C ASN A 358 7.89 -26.75 -6.77
N THR A 359 8.06 -27.19 -5.53
CA THR A 359 7.02 -27.90 -4.77
C THR A 359 6.11 -26.96 -3.98
N GLN A 360 6.46 -25.67 -3.88
CA GLN A 360 5.73 -24.68 -3.09
C GLN A 360 5.80 -23.29 -3.75
N THR A 361 4.68 -22.56 -3.71
CA THR A 361 4.60 -21.12 -4.02
C THR A 361 4.44 -20.34 -2.72
N TYR A 362 5.01 -19.13 -2.62
CA TYR A 362 5.29 -18.50 -1.31
C TYR A 362 4.78 -17.07 -1.11
N ALA A 363 4.81 -16.21 -2.12
CA ALA A 363 4.31 -14.85 -2.00
C ALA A 363 3.85 -14.34 -3.36
N PHE A 364 3.06 -13.27 -3.33
CA PHE A 364 2.66 -12.52 -4.51
C PHE A 364 3.19 -11.10 -4.45
N ALA A 365 3.19 -10.43 -5.60
CA ALA A 365 3.21 -8.97 -5.71
C ALA A 365 2.50 -8.58 -7.01
N VAL A 366 1.81 -7.45 -7.01
CA VAL A 366 1.31 -6.82 -8.23
C VAL A 366 2.27 -5.71 -8.61
N TYR A 367 2.82 -5.75 -9.82
CA TYR A 367 3.80 -4.77 -10.30
C TYR A 367 3.53 -4.42 -11.76
N ARG A 368 3.35 -3.13 -12.04
CA ARG A 368 2.98 -2.57 -13.35
C ARG A 368 1.83 -3.32 -14.02
N GLY A 369 0.77 -3.62 -13.27
CA GLY A 369 -0.42 -4.32 -13.74
C GLY A 369 -0.17 -5.75 -14.22
N ASN A 370 0.67 -6.49 -13.50
CA ASN A 370 0.89 -7.91 -13.68
C ASN A 370 1.06 -8.57 -12.30
N LEU A 371 0.50 -9.77 -12.13
CA LEU A 371 0.70 -10.60 -10.95
C LEU A 371 2.01 -11.41 -11.04
N TYR A 372 2.82 -11.31 -9.99
CA TYR A 372 4.04 -12.10 -9.82
C TYR A 372 3.90 -13.05 -8.64
N VAL A 373 4.48 -14.25 -8.74
CA VAL A 373 4.51 -15.26 -7.68
C VAL A 373 5.92 -15.77 -7.41
N ALA A 374 6.26 -15.91 -6.14
CA ALA A 374 7.52 -16.44 -5.62
C ALA A 374 7.47 -17.96 -5.40
N THR A 375 8.61 -18.65 -5.51
CA THR A 375 8.69 -20.13 -5.44
C THR A 375 9.80 -20.68 -4.53
N TRP A 376 9.60 -21.92 -4.09
CA TRP A 376 10.59 -22.82 -3.49
C TRP A 376 10.56 -24.17 -4.23
N ALA A 377 11.69 -24.79 -4.58
CA ALA A 377 13.05 -24.55 -4.07
C ALA A 377 14.01 -23.84 -5.05
N SER A 378 13.51 -23.25 -6.14
CA SER A 378 14.36 -22.64 -7.17
C SER A 378 14.85 -21.23 -6.85
N GLY A 379 14.28 -20.53 -5.86
CA GLY A 379 14.59 -19.11 -5.59
C GLY A 379 14.18 -18.18 -6.73
N ARG A 380 13.13 -18.54 -7.48
CA ARG A 380 12.65 -17.79 -8.66
C ARG A 380 11.32 -17.10 -8.42
N VAL A 381 11.10 -16.05 -9.20
CA VAL A 381 9.82 -15.35 -9.36
C VAL A 381 9.26 -15.63 -10.75
N TYR A 382 7.94 -15.75 -10.87
CA TYR A 382 7.23 -15.97 -12.14
C TYR A 382 6.10 -14.96 -12.32
N ARG A 383 5.85 -14.52 -13.54
CA ARG A 383 4.68 -13.69 -13.90
C ARG A 383 3.54 -14.56 -14.38
N PHE A 384 2.31 -14.25 -13.96
CA PHE A 384 1.10 -14.87 -14.47
C PHE A 384 0.76 -14.30 -15.86
N ASP A 385 0.74 -15.15 -16.88
CA ASP A 385 0.33 -14.77 -18.24
C ASP A 385 -1.03 -15.39 -18.64
N GLY A 386 -1.62 -16.18 -17.75
CA GLY A 386 -2.89 -16.86 -17.96
C GLY A 386 -2.94 -18.22 -17.26
N ILE A 387 -4.09 -18.87 -17.29
CA ILE A 387 -4.27 -20.21 -16.71
C ILE A 387 -3.26 -21.19 -17.31
N LYS A 388 -2.40 -21.75 -16.45
CA LYS A 388 -1.30 -22.67 -16.78
C LYS A 388 -0.19 -22.03 -17.63
N GLN A 389 -0.06 -20.70 -17.60
CA GLN A 389 0.96 -19.93 -18.30
C GLN A 389 1.72 -19.03 -17.30
N TRP A 390 2.97 -19.41 -17.03
CA TRP A 390 3.87 -18.75 -16.10
C TRP A 390 5.19 -18.43 -16.80
N THR A 391 5.57 -17.15 -16.88
CA THR A 391 6.86 -16.73 -17.44
C THR A 391 7.88 -16.59 -16.32
N ASP A 392 9.07 -17.14 -16.49
CA ASP A 392 10.19 -17.06 -15.54
C ASP A 392 10.77 -15.63 -15.54
N ILE A 393 10.81 -15.00 -14.37
CA ILE A 393 11.26 -13.61 -14.14
C ILE A 393 12.64 -13.61 -13.46
N GLY A 394 13.32 -14.76 -13.46
CA GLY A 394 14.68 -14.90 -12.98
C GLY A 394 14.79 -15.46 -11.56
N ARG A 395 16.04 -15.82 -11.22
CA ARG A 395 16.44 -16.35 -9.92
C ARG A 395 17.16 -15.27 -9.11
N LEU A 396 16.87 -15.21 -7.82
CA LEU A 396 17.50 -14.28 -6.88
C LEU A 396 18.80 -14.91 -6.36
N GLY A 397 19.90 -14.67 -7.07
CA GLY A 397 21.23 -15.18 -6.72
C GLY A 397 21.28 -16.70 -6.55
N GLU A 398 21.86 -17.14 -5.43
CA GLU A 398 21.92 -18.55 -5.03
C GLU A 398 20.84 -18.96 -4.03
N GLU A 399 19.82 -18.12 -3.85
CA GLU A 399 18.72 -18.37 -2.93
C GLU A 399 17.81 -19.51 -3.43
N LEU A 400 17.02 -20.06 -2.51
CA LEU A 400 16.16 -21.23 -2.71
C LEU A 400 14.67 -20.90 -2.50
N GLU A 401 14.35 -19.90 -1.68
CA GLU A 401 13.00 -19.40 -1.43
C GLU A 401 12.99 -17.90 -1.66
N VAL A 402 11.99 -17.41 -2.39
CA VAL A 402 11.61 -16.00 -2.37
C VAL A 402 10.42 -15.85 -1.42
N MET A 403 10.57 -14.96 -0.47
CA MET A 403 9.66 -14.71 0.66
C MET A 403 8.84 -13.46 0.33
N GLY A 404 8.74 -12.48 1.24
CA GLY A 404 8.01 -11.24 0.98
C GLY A 404 8.49 -10.50 -0.27
N MET A 405 7.53 -10.04 -1.08
CA MET A 405 7.73 -9.17 -2.24
C MET A 405 6.83 -7.94 -2.11
N LEU A 406 7.32 -6.75 -2.46
CA LEU A 406 6.55 -5.50 -2.38
C LEU A 406 7.09 -4.46 -3.39
N VAL A 407 6.22 -3.62 -3.93
CA VAL A 407 6.61 -2.49 -4.80
C VAL A 407 6.83 -1.23 -3.97
N HIS A 408 8.09 -0.86 -3.72
CA HIS A 408 8.45 0.34 -2.95
C HIS A 408 8.92 1.47 -3.86
N ASN A 409 8.23 2.62 -3.84
CA ASN A 409 8.47 3.80 -4.69
C ASN A 409 8.81 3.42 -6.17
N GLY A 410 8.02 2.50 -6.73
CA GLY A 410 8.17 2.01 -8.10
C GLY A 410 9.29 1.00 -8.36
N ARG A 411 9.89 0.39 -7.32
CA ARG A 411 10.84 -0.72 -7.42
C ARG A 411 10.22 -1.99 -6.82
N LEU A 412 10.20 -3.09 -7.56
CA LEU A 412 9.81 -4.39 -7.00
C LEU A 412 10.98 -4.97 -6.20
N ILE A 413 10.79 -5.09 -4.89
CA ILE A 413 11.79 -5.57 -3.92
C ILE A 413 11.34 -6.93 -3.37
N ALA A 414 12.28 -7.85 -3.18
CA ALA A 414 12.00 -9.22 -2.74
C ALA A 414 13.05 -9.72 -1.73
N GLY A 415 12.60 -10.39 -0.67
CA GLY A 415 13.42 -10.98 0.38
C GLY A 415 13.54 -12.50 0.23
N THR A 416 14.61 -13.10 0.76
CA THR A 416 14.99 -14.48 0.39
C THR A 416 15.50 -15.37 1.54
N LEU A 417 15.65 -16.67 1.25
CA LEU A 417 16.33 -17.74 2.04
C LEU A 417 17.18 -18.58 1.08
N PRO A 418 18.35 -19.14 1.49
CA PRO A 418 18.84 -19.28 2.86
C PRO A 418 19.82 -18.24 3.41
N LEU A 419 20.23 -17.26 2.61
CA LEU A 419 21.21 -16.27 3.03
C LEU A 419 20.57 -15.10 3.78
N GLY A 420 19.27 -14.84 3.60
CA GLY A 420 18.58 -13.72 4.24
C GLY A 420 18.90 -12.40 3.54
N GLU A 421 18.95 -12.45 2.21
CA GLU A 421 19.25 -11.32 1.34
C GLU A 421 17.98 -10.58 0.89
N VAL A 422 18.19 -9.42 0.27
CA VAL A 422 17.15 -8.64 -0.41
C VAL A 422 17.62 -8.26 -1.80
N TYR A 423 16.70 -8.32 -2.76
CA TYR A 423 16.95 -8.05 -4.16
C TYR A 423 15.96 -7.01 -4.72
N SER A 424 16.42 -6.23 -5.70
CA SER A 424 15.59 -5.36 -6.55
C SER A 424 15.46 -5.97 -7.95
N TYR A 425 14.28 -5.93 -8.53
CA TYR A 425 14.04 -6.36 -9.92
C TYR A 425 14.46 -5.26 -10.89
N GLU A 426 15.33 -5.59 -11.85
CA GLU A 426 15.90 -4.64 -12.81
C GLU A 426 15.32 -4.79 -14.22
N GLY A 427 14.34 -5.68 -14.41
CA GLY A 427 13.73 -5.99 -15.71
C GLY A 427 14.15 -7.35 -16.28
N ASP A 428 13.38 -7.80 -17.27
CA ASP A 428 13.47 -9.13 -17.89
C ASP A 428 13.57 -10.26 -16.85
N THR A 429 14.76 -10.84 -16.66
CA THR A 429 15.05 -11.90 -15.68
C THR A 429 16.12 -11.49 -14.65
N THR A 430 16.39 -10.19 -14.51
CA THR A 430 17.52 -9.67 -13.72
C THR A 430 17.08 -9.20 -12.34
N TRP A 431 17.75 -9.71 -11.30
CA TRP A 431 17.59 -9.26 -9.92
C TRP A 431 18.95 -8.85 -9.36
N LEU A 432 19.02 -7.63 -8.81
CA LEU A 432 20.22 -7.08 -8.19
C LEU A 432 20.17 -7.25 -6.68
N MET A 433 21.15 -7.95 -6.10
CA MET A 433 21.30 -8.07 -4.64
C MET A 433 21.60 -6.69 -4.03
N MET A 434 20.86 -6.34 -2.98
CA MET A 434 20.93 -5.04 -2.30
C MET A 434 21.76 -5.11 -1.01
N ASP A 435 21.44 -6.06 -0.12
CA ASP A 435 22.24 -6.41 1.08
C ASP A 435 21.79 -7.78 1.62
N GLN A 436 22.56 -8.32 2.55
CA GLN A 436 22.20 -9.43 3.43
C GLN A 436 21.77 -8.88 4.80
N LEU A 437 20.49 -9.02 5.16
CA LEU A 437 19.93 -8.41 6.38
C LEU A 437 20.21 -9.25 7.62
N ASP A 438 19.95 -10.55 7.58
CA ASP A 438 20.26 -11.44 8.69
C ASP A 438 21.66 -12.05 8.51
N LYS A 439 22.49 -11.91 9.55
CA LYS A 439 23.89 -12.40 9.58
C LYS A 439 24.13 -13.31 10.80
N THR A 440 23.07 -13.93 11.34
CA THR A 440 23.15 -14.83 12.51
C THR A 440 24.12 -15.99 12.22
N PRO A 441 25.15 -16.24 13.06
CA PRO A 441 26.09 -17.33 12.83
C PRO A 441 25.43 -18.70 13.03
N ASP A 442 26.07 -19.75 12.51
CA ASP A 442 25.79 -21.17 12.82
C ASP A 442 24.35 -21.69 12.58
N VAL A 443 23.51 -20.92 11.88
CA VAL A 443 22.18 -21.34 11.42
C VAL A 443 22.18 -21.71 9.94
N LYS A 444 21.41 -22.75 9.59
CA LYS A 444 21.27 -23.27 8.22
C LYS A 444 20.47 -22.33 7.31
N TYR A 445 19.39 -21.76 7.84
CA TYR A 445 18.47 -20.90 7.11
C TYR A 445 18.33 -19.55 7.80
N ARG A 446 18.61 -18.49 7.03
CA ARG A 446 18.22 -17.11 7.31
C ARG A 446 17.13 -16.73 6.34
N ARG A 447 16.22 -15.85 6.75
CA ARG A 447 15.13 -15.37 5.90
C ARG A 447 14.94 -13.87 6.04
N VAL A 448 14.58 -13.20 4.95
CA VAL A 448 13.83 -11.94 4.99
C VAL A 448 12.36 -12.27 4.77
N TRP A 449 11.56 -12.26 5.84
CA TRP A 449 10.30 -13.01 5.91
C TRP A 449 9.09 -12.31 5.24
N THR A 450 8.89 -11.04 5.56
CA THR A 450 7.74 -10.23 5.13
C THR A 450 8.14 -8.76 5.04
N MET A 451 7.31 -7.95 4.37
CA MET A 451 7.56 -6.52 4.15
C MET A 451 6.30 -5.68 4.40
N ALA A 452 6.50 -4.39 4.73
CA ALA A 452 5.44 -3.37 4.75
C ALA A 452 6.00 -1.98 4.42
N GLU A 453 5.20 -1.08 3.85
CA GLU A 453 5.58 0.33 3.70
C GLU A 453 5.10 1.18 4.87
N TYR A 454 6.01 1.96 5.45
CA TYR A 454 5.74 2.90 6.54
C TYR A 454 6.70 4.09 6.45
N ASP A 455 6.26 5.30 6.78
CA ASP A 455 7.11 6.50 6.83
C ASP A 455 8.03 6.69 5.58
N GLY A 456 7.48 6.47 4.39
CA GLY A 456 8.19 6.59 3.11
C GLY A 456 9.28 5.53 2.86
N LYS A 457 9.29 4.43 3.61
CA LYS A 457 10.29 3.35 3.56
C LYS A 457 9.61 1.99 3.44
N VAL A 458 10.33 1.00 2.89
CA VAL A 458 9.99 -0.41 3.07
C VAL A 458 10.68 -0.95 4.32
N PHE A 459 9.94 -1.72 5.10
CA PHE A 459 10.40 -2.42 6.29
C PHE A 459 10.39 -3.93 6.06
N CYS A 460 11.44 -4.62 6.51
CA CYS A 460 11.68 -6.04 6.30
C CYS A 460 11.87 -6.76 7.64
N SER A 461 11.16 -7.87 7.85
CA SER A 461 11.36 -8.77 9.00
C SER A 461 12.41 -9.83 8.71
N THR A 462 13.18 -10.27 9.71
CA THR A 462 14.20 -11.31 9.57
C THR A 462 14.02 -12.50 10.51
N LEU A 463 14.42 -13.69 10.05
CA LEU A 463 14.52 -14.93 10.83
C LEU A 463 15.97 -15.47 10.71
N PRO A 464 16.62 -15.91 11.80
CA PRO A 464 16.12 -16.04 13.16
C PRO A 464 16.47 -14.88 14.11
N SER A 465 17.09 -13.79 13.62
CA SER A 465 17.48 -12.69 14.51
C SER A 465 16.29 -11.86 15.02
N GLY A 466 15.11 -11.98 14.41
CA GLY A 466 13.90 -11.24 14.78
C GLY A 466 13.94 -9.74 14.50
N LYS A 467 15.00 -9.28 13.84
CA LYS A 467 15.24 -7.86 13.62
C LYS A 467 14.37 -7.34 12.48
N ILE A 468 13.92 -6.10 12.64
CA ILE A 468 13.31 -5.34 11.56
C ILE A 468 14.39 -4.43 10.95
N TYR A 469 14.45 -4.38 9.63
CA TYR A 469 15.29 -3.47 8.86
C TYR A 469 14.45 -2.54 8.00
N GLY A 470 14.95 -1.36 7.67
CA GLY A 470 14.25 -0.37 6.85
C GLY A 470 15.15 0.20 5.74
N TYR A 471 14.54 0.53 4.60
CA TYR A 471 15.19 1.09 3.41
C TYR A 471 14.29 2.12 2.73
N GLU A 472 14.90 3.17 2.20
CA GLU A 472 14.24 4.24 1.46
C GLU A 472 14.73 4.26 0.02
N ALA A 473 13.82 4.15 -0.95
CA ALA A 473 14.06 4.51 -2.36
C ALA A 473 13.47 5.91 -2.61
N GLY A 474 14.24 6.80 -3.24
CA GLY A 474 13.79 8.17 -3.53
C GLY A 474 13.26 8.92 -2.30
N LYS A 475 12.06 9.48 -2.43
CA LYS A 475 11.24 10.03 -1.34
C LYS A 475 9.77 9.73 -1.62
N SER A 476 9.05 9.14 -0.68
CA SER A 476 7.58 9.07 -0.75
C SER A 476 6.90 9.51 0.55
N VAL A 477 5.63 9.86 0.44
CA VAL A 477 4.76 10.23 1.56
C VAL A 477 3.43 9.48 1.40
N MET A 478 2.95 8.90 2.48
CA MET A 478 1.76 8.05 2.52
C MET A 478 0.71 8.59 3.50
N SER A 479 -0.59 8.42 3.23
CA SER A 479 -1.65 8.74 4.18
C SER A 479 -1.63 7.80 5.39
N PRO A 480 -1.84 8.30 6.62
CA PRO A 480 -1.85 7.44 7.80
C PRO A 480 -3.02 6.45 7.76
N ASP A 481 -4.19 6.92 7.31
CA ASP A 481 -5.42 6.16 7.20
C ASP A 481 -5.70 5.71 5.77
N GLU A 482 -6.61 4.73 5.65
CA GLU A 482 -7.25 4.34 4.39
C GLU A 482 -8.04 5.50 3.77
N ILE A 483 -8.00 5.63 2.45
CA ILE A 483 -8.92 6.52 1.73
C ILE A 483 -10.30 5.87 1.65
N SER A 484 -11.28 6.54 2.28
CA SER A 484 -12.69 6.13 2.29
C SER A 484 -13.24 5.97 0.88
N ALA A 485 -14.19 5.04 0.72
CA ALA A 485 -14.94 4.87 -0.52
C ALA A 485 -15.75 6.12 -0.90
N GLY A 486 -16.27 6.12 -2.13
CA GLY A 486 -16.99 7.26 -2.68
C GLY A 486 -16.05 8.37 -3.18
N TRP A 487 -16.61 9.53 -3.52
CA TRP A 487 -15.85 10.67 -4.03
C TRP A 487 -14.97 11.32 -2.95
N GLN A 488 -13.65 11.32 -3.18
CA GLN A 488 -12.65 12.00 -2.36
C GLN A 488 -11.81 12.92 -3.25
N HIS A 489 -11.58 14.17 -2.83
CA HIS A 489 -10.61 15.04 -3.50
C HIS A 489 -9.22 14.76 -2.93
N VAL A 490 -8.30 14.30 -3.77
CA VAL A 490 -6.89 14.07 -3.39
C VAL A 490 -5.97 15.09 -4.05
N ALA A 491 -4.90 15.46 -3.36
CA ALA A 491 -3.82 16.22 -3.98
C ALA A 491 -2.47 15.90 -3.37
N ALA A 492 -1.44 16.02 -4.19
CA ALA A 492 -0.03 15.85 -3.84
C ALA A 492 0.75 17.10 -4.24
N ILE A 493 1.66 17.55 -3.37
CA ILE A 493 2.50 18.73 -3.61
C ILE A 493 3.94 18.38 -3.31
N LYS A 494 4.82 18.63 -4.28
CA LYS A 494 6.27 18.65 -4.09
C LYS A 494 6.74 20.10 -4.02
N THR A 495 7.49 20.44 -2.98
CA THR A 495 8.35 21.64 -2.92
C THR A 495 9.82 21.23 -2.85
N ALA A 496 10.74 22.19 -2.85
CA ALA A 496 12.18 21.92 -2.71
C ALA A 496 12.56 21.21 -1.39
N ASP A 497 11.73 21.30 -0.34
CA ASP A 497 12.01 20.86 1.03
C ASP A 497 11.06 19.78 1.58
N ARG A 498 9.97 19.43 0.88
CA ARG A 498 8.98 18.44 1.35
C ARG A 498 8.07 17.88 0.25
N LEU A 499 7.46 16.74 0.56
CA LEU A 499 6.25 16.24 -0.10
C LEU A 499 5.07 16.39 0.87
N ARG A 500 3.87 16.68 0.36
CA ARG A 500 2.63 16.80 1.15
C ARG A 500 1.46 16.13 0.45
N LEU A 501 0.65 15.39 1.22
CA LEU A 501 -0.63 14.83 0.78
C LEU A 501 -1.80 15.60 1.38
N PHE A 502 -2.85 15.75 0.58
CA PHE A 502 -4.11 16.35 0.96
C PHE A 502 -5.28 15.44 0.61
N VAL A 503 -6.27 15.37 1.51
CA VAL A 503 -7.58 14.75 1.28
C VAL A 503 -8.66 15.76 1.67
N ASN A 504 -9.64 15.98 0.80
CA ASN A 504 -10.77 16.89 1.00
C ASN A 504 -10.38 18.29 1.54
N GLY A 505 -9.32 18.87 0.96
CA GLY A 505 -8.85 20.23 1.29
C GLY A 505 -7.97 20.34 2.55
N LYS A 506 -7.66 19.22 3.22
CA LYS A 506 -6.86 19.15 4.45
C LYS A 506 -5.56 18.40 4.20
N ILE A 507 -4.45 18.85 4.77
CA ILE A 507 -3.20 18.08 4.81
C ILE A 507 -3.45 16.83 5.67
N VAL A 508 -3.04 15.66 5.18
CA VAL A 508 -3.13 14.39 5.91
C VAL A 508 -1.76 13.79 6.25
N SER A 509 -0.72 14.15 5.49
CA SER A 509 0.65 13.66 5.70
C SER A 509 1.67 14.59 5.05
N GLU A 510 2.87 14.70 5.62
CA GLU A 510 4.02 15.37 5.02
C GLU A 510 5.33 14.65 5.34
N THR A 511 6.30 14.67 4.42
CA THR A 511 7.68 14.22 4.67
C THR A 511 8.67 15.27 4.17
N LYS A 512 9.84 15.35 4.81
CA LYS A 512 10.89 16.32 4.46
C LYS A 512 11.82 15.76 3.39
N ILE A 513 12.19 16.62 2.45
CA ILE A 513 13.30 16.42 1.52
C ILE A 513 14.49 17.20 2.11
N PRO A 514 15.57 16.54 2.58
CA PRO A 514 16.74 17.24 3.10
C PRO A 514 17.40 18.11 2.03
N ASP A 515 18.02 19.23 2.42
CA ASP A 515 18.68 20.14 1.46
C ASP A 515 19.80 19.47 0.63
N SER A 516 20.42 18.42 1.17
CA SER A 516 21.41 17.58 0.49
C SER A 516 20.83 16.71 -0.64
N VAL A 517 19.51 16.50 -0.65
CA VAL A 517 18.80 15.77 -1.70
C VAL A 517 18.34 16.75 -2.77
N LYS A 518 18.74 16.48 -4.01
CA LYS A 518 18.29 17.17 -5.21
C LYS A 518 17.96 16.11 -6.24
N MET A 519 16.75 16.18 -6.78
CA MET A 519 16.19 15.22 -7.74
C MET A 519 15.74 15.97 -8.97
N ASN A 520 16.10 15.48 -10.15
CA ASN A 520 15.62 15.92 -11.44
C ASN A 520 14.70 14.83 -12.03
N LEU A 521 13.39 15.06 -11.95
CA LEU A 521 12.36 14.09 -12.28
C LEU A 521 12.14 13.92 -13.79
N ASN A 522 12.83 14.71 -14.63
CA ASN A 522 12.70 14.67 -16.08
C ASN A 522 13.14 13.32 -16.66
N ASN A 523 12.18 12.64 -17.29
CA ASN A 523 12.40 11.40 -18.02
C ASN A 523 11.72 11.49 -19.40
N GLY A 524 12.10 10.58 -20.30
CA GLY A 524 11.62 10.55 -21.68
C GLY A 524 10.28 9.85 -21.89
N LEU A 525 9.59 9.42 -20.83
CA LEU A 525 8.37 8.61 -20.94
C LEU A 525 7.09 9.48 -21.01
N PRO A 526 6.00 8.92 -21.57
CA PRO A 526 4.67 9.50 -21.46
C PRO A 526 4.22 9.67 -20.00
N LEU A 527 3.35 10.65 -19.78
CA LEU A 527 2.55 10.74 -18.55
C LEU A 527 1.37 9.76 -18.70
N GLN A 528 1.12 8.96 -17.67
CA GLN A 528 0.08 7.94 -17.62
C GLN A 528 -0.97 8.35 -16.59
N ILE A 529 -2.26 8.25 -16.94
CA ILE A 529 -3.39 8.52 -16.04
C ILE A 529 -4.20 7.23 -15.92
N GLY A 530 -4.40 6.77 -14.68
CA GLY A 530 -5.02 5.47 -14.40
C GLY A 530 -4.08 4.27 -14.53
N PHE A 531 -2.75 4.47 -14.58
CA PHE A 531 -1.74 3.40 -14.60
C PHE A 531 -0.37 3.92 -14.11
N GLY A 532 0.49 3.02 -13.65
CA GLY A 532 1.81 3.37 -13.11
C GLY A 532 2.63 2.18 -12.60
N PRO A 533 3.46 2.39 -11.54
CA PRO A 533 4.39 1.36 -11.07
C PRO A 533 3.74 0.16 -10.38
N ASN A 534 2.50 0.29 -9.89
CA ASN A 534 1.77 -0.73 -9.15
C ASN A 534 0.76 -1.42 -10.07
N ASP A 535 -0.35 -0.74 -10.41
CA ASP A 535 -1.46 -1.33 -11.16
C ASP A 535 -2.34 -0.26 -11.85
N TYR A 536 -3.23 -0.70 -12.75
CA TYR A 536 -4.28 0.11 -13.33
C TYR A 536 -5.26 0.59 -12.26
N PHE A 537 -5.81 1.80 -12.43
CA PHE A 537 -6.72 2.37 -11.46
C PHE A 537 -8.10 1.67 -11.49
N ASN A 538 -8.51 1.08 -10.37
CA ASN A 538 -9.86 0.53 -10.19
C ASN A 538 -10.78 1.59 -9.56
N GLY A 539 -11.43 2.40 -10.40
CA GLY A 539 -12.28 3.49 -9.91
C GLY A 539 -12.66 4.52 -10.96
N ARG A 540 -13.09 5.71 -10.50
CA ARG A 540 -13.48 6.85 -11.36
C ARG A 540 -12.63 8.08 -11.06
N LEU A 541 -12.25 8.82 -12.09
CA LEU A 541 -11.51 10.08 -11.98
C LEU A 541 -12.30 11.22 -12.62
N ARG A 542 -12.23 12.41 -12.01
CA ARG A 542 -12.67 13.67 -12.63
C ARG A 542 -11.76 14.82 -12.23
N GLU A 543 -11.80 15.89 -13.02
CA GLU A 543 -11.20 17.18 -12.65
C GLU A 543 -9.69 17.13 -12.36
N LEU A 544 -8.97 16.19 -12.97
CA LEU A 544 -7.54 15.91 -12.74
C LEU A 544 -6.65 16.99 -13.34
N ARG A 545 -5.71 17.51 -12.54
CA ARG A 545 -4.85 18.64 -12.87
C ARG A 545 -3.41 18.39 -12.45
N LEU A 546 -2.48 18.77 -13.32
CA LEU A 546 -1.05 18.89 -13.04
C LEU A 546 -0.63 20.35 -13.14
N TYR A 547 0.10 20.85 -12.15
CA TYR A 547 0.64 22.20 -12.07
C TYR A 547 2.16 22.17 -12.01
N ASN A 548 2.84 23.04 -12.79
CA ASN A 548 4.29 23.24 -12.72
C ASN A 548 4.72 24.22 -11.61
N ARG A 549 3.93 24.27 -10.53
CA ARG A 549 4.19 25.03 -9.30
C ARG A 549 3.59 24.31 -8.10
N ALA A 550 4.06 24.63 -6.90
CA ALA A 550 3.34 24.31 -5.69
C ALA A 550 2.03 25.13 -5.60
N LEU A 551 0.91 24.45 -5.35
CA LEU A 551 -0.33 25.09 -4.92
C LEU A 551 -0.25 25.45 -3.43
N ASN A 552 -0.98 26.48 -3.02
CA ASN A 552 -1.20 26.80 -1.62
C ASN A 552 -2.50 26.18 -1.11
N GLU A 553 -2.68 26.09 0.21
CA GLU A 553 -3.85 25.42 0.78
C GLU A 553 -5.21 26.04 0.39
N ARG A 554 -5.27 27.35 0.07
CA ARG A 554 -6.52 27.97 -0.39
C ARG A 554 -6.89 27.49 -1.79
N GLU A 555 -5.90 27.24 -2.64
CA GLU A 555 -6.09 26.66 -3.97
C GLU A 555 -6.56 25.22 -3.87
N ILE A 556 -5.93 24.41 -3.01
CA ILE A 556 -6.37 23.03 -2.76
C ILE A 556 -7.79 22.99 -2.18
N ARG A 557 -8.12 23.86 -1.21
CA ARG A 557 -9.49 23.97 -0.68
C ARG A 557 -10.52 24.41 -1.72
N ALA A 558 -10.14 25.26 -2.67
CA ALA A 558 -11.03 25.67 -3.76
C ALA A 558 -11.27 24.58 -4.82
N LEU A 559 -10.32 23.65 -4.99
CA LEU A 559 -10.49 22.47 -5.85
C LEU A 559 -11.32 21.37 -5.16
N SER A 560 -11.22 21.25 -3.83
CA SER A 560 -11.90 20.21 -3.04
C SER A 560 -13.36 20.52 -2.65
N THR A 561 -13.96 21.58 -3.19
CA THR A 561 -15.36 21.96 -2.94
C THR A 561 -16.23 21.97 -4.21
N LYS A 562 -15.78 21.30 -5.27
CA LYS A 562 -16.44 21.23 -6.59
C LYS A 562 -17.23 19.94 -6.81
#